data_AF-A0A9D1CG59-F1
#
_entry.id   AF-A0A9D1CG59-F1
#
_cell.length_a   1.000
_cell.length_b   1.000
_cell.length_c   1.000
_cell.angle_alpha   90.00
_cell.angle_beta   90.00
_cell.angle_gamma   90.00
#
_symmetry.space_group_name_H-M   'P 1'
#
loop_
_entity.id
_entity.type
_entity.pdbx_description
1 polymer ?
#
loop_
_entity_poly.entity_id
_entity_poly.type
_entity_poly.pdbx_seq_one_letter_code
_entity_poly.pdbx_strand_id
1 'polypeptide(L)'
;GRHQSRYVTTRVASVHSPWMLKSQVGDLHSIAISHGEGRFVAPQNVVDQLIANGQVATQYVSPLTGAPTMDMVGNPNGSVHAIEGIFSPDGRVFGKMGHSERRGDHVGVNIVGDKWQPIFESGALYFK
;
A
#
# COMPACT_ATOMS: atom_id res chain seq x y z
N GLY A 1 2.47 7.05 -20.61
CA GLY A 1 2.40 7.14 -19.14
C GLY A 1 3.15 8.36 -18.67
N ARG A 2 2.80 8.93 -17.51
CA ARG A 2 3.52 10.05 -16.88
C ARG A 2 4.15 9.54 -15.58
N HIS A 3 5.42 9.85 -15.34
CA HIS A 3 6.06 9.55 -14.07
C HIS A 3 5.37 10.31 -12.92
N GLN A 4 5.10 9.61 -11.82
CA GLN A 4 4.48 10.17 -10.62
C GLN A 4 5.49 10.11 -9.48
N SER A 5 5.84 11.28 -8.94
CA SER A 5 6.74 11.44 -7.79
C SER A 5 6.08 12.36 -6.77
N ARG A 6 5.46 11.78 -5.75
CA ARG A 6 4.72 12.50 -4.70
C ARG A 6 4.45 11.57 -3.50
N TYR A 7 3.87 12.11 -2.44
CA TYR A 7 3.25 11.29 -1.40
C TYR A 7 1.80 11.00 -1.75
N VAL A 8 1.33 9.82 -1.36
CA VAL A 8 -0.07 9.40 -1.42
C VAL A 8 -0.45 8.74 -0.11
N THR A 9 -1.75 8.73 0.19
CA THR A 9 -2.26 8.00 1.33
C THR A 9 -2.64 6.60 0.89
N THR A 10 -2.15 5.59 1.61
CA THR A 10 -2.55 4.19 1.46
C THR A 10 -3.20 3.70 2.73
N ARG A 11 -4.21 2.84 2.59
CA ARG A 11 -4.85 2.13 3.69
C ARG A 11 -4.37 0.69 3.74
N VAL A 12 -4.19 0.12 4.93
CA VAL A 12 -4.05 -1.32 5.15
C VAL A 12 -5.40 -2.00 4.92
N ALA A 13 -5.48 -2.83 3.89
CA ALA A 13 -6.68 -3.55 3.49
C ALA A 13 -6.74 -4.97 4.08
N SER A 14 -5.58 -5.59 4.32
CA SER A 14 -5.47 -6.91 4.93
C SER A 14 -4.23 -7.00 5.82
N VAL A 15 -4.36 -7.77 6.90
CA VAL A 15 -3.27 -8.12 7.82
C VAL A 15 -2.91 -9.62 7.76
N HIS A 16 -3.36 -10.34 6.72
CA HIS A 16 -3.08 -11.76 6.51
C HIS A 16 -1.65 -12.02 6.02
N SER A 17 -0.66 -11.44 6.69
CA SER A 17 0.76 -11.58 6.34
C SER A 17 1.63 -11.27 7.56
N PRO A 18 2.77 -11.98 7.73
CA PRO A 18 3.78 -11.60 8.70
C PRO A 18 4.33 -10.17 8.54
N TRP A 19 4.20 -9.57 7.35
CA TRP A 19 4.58 -8.17 7.11
C TRP A 19 3.66 -7.15 7.79
N MET A 20 2.52 -7.58 8.35
CA MET A 20 1.50 -6.71 8.95
C MET A 20 1.25 -7.00 10.45
N LEU A 21 2.14 -7.74 11.13
CA LEU A 21 1.98 -8.11 12.56
C LEU A 21 1.78 -6.91 13.50
N LYS A 22 2.25 -5.72 13.11
CA LYS A 22 2.12 -4.48 13.88
C LYS A 22 1.15 -3.46 13.26
N SER A 23 0.33 -3.89 12.31
CA SER A 23 -0.66 -3.06 11.64
C SER A 23 -2.08 -3.57 11.87
N GLN A 24 -3.07 -2.71 11.69
CA GLN A 24 -4.49 -3.03 11.75
C GLN A 24 -5.16 -2.68 10.43
N VAL A 25 -6.23 -3.42 10.09
CA VAL A 25 -7.05 -3.08 8.93
C VAL A 25 -7.64 -1.70 9.12
N GLY A 26 -7.45 -0.81 8.14
CA GLY A 26 -7.88 0.59 8.23
C GLY A 26 -6.76 1.58 8.52
N ASP A 27 -5.58 1.15 8.98
CA ASP A 27 -4.46 2.05 9.20
C ASP A 27 -4.13 2.85 7.95
N LEU A 28 -3.95 4.15 8.10
CA LEU A 28 -3.65 5.09 7.03
C LEU A 28 -2.20 5.55 7.12
N HIS A 29 -1.46 5.40 6.03
CA HIS A 29 -0.08 5.86 5.94
C HIS A 29 0.14 6.74 4.70
N SER A 30 0.84 7.85 4.90
CA SER A 30 1.40 8.70 3.86
C SER A 30 2.69 8.07 3.33
N ILE A 31 2.61 7.46 2.15
CA ILE A 31 3.70 6.71 1.52
C ILE A 31 4.24 7.47 0.30
N ALA A 32 5.57 7.54 0.20
CA ALA A 32 6.23 8.11 -0.97
C ALA A 32 6.08 7.16 -2.18
N ILE A 33 5.79 7.71 -3.35
CA ILE A 33 5.79 6.97 -4.62
C ILE A 33 6.73 7.65 -5.63
N SER A 34 7.35 6.86 -6.50
CA SER A 34 8.21 7.36 -7.57
C SER A 34 8.28 6.34 -8.72
N HIS A 35 7.28 6.34 -9.59
CA HIS A 35 7.15 5.31 -10.64
C HIS A 35 6.51 5.84 -11.93
N GLY A 36 6.95 5.29 -13.07
CA GLY A 36 6.31 5.49 -14.38
C GLY A 36 5.32 4.39 -14.76
N GLU A 37 5.50 3.19 -14.19
CA GLU A 37 4.83 1.94 -14.60
C GLU A 37 4.21 1.19 -13.40
N GLY A 38 3.69 1.94 -12.42
CA GLY A 38 3.17 1.37 -11.18
C GLY A 38 1.73 0.84 -11.23
N ARG A 39 1.10 0.79 -12.40
CA ARG A 39 -0.32 0.44 -12.52
C ARG A 39 -0.53 -1.07 -12.35
N PHE A 40 -1.21 -1.47 -11.29
CA PHE A 40 -1.67 -2.85 -11.14
C PHE A 40 -2.84 -3.13 -12.08
N VAL A 41 -2.70 -4.18 -12.89
CA VAL A 41 -3.71 -4.71 -13.80
C VAL A 41 -3.75 -6.23 -13.69
N ALA A 42 -4.95 -6.79 -13.68
CA ALA A 42 -5.17 -8.23 -13.71
C ALA A 42 -6.59 -8.51 -14.25
N PRO A 43 -6.85 -9.71 -14.80
CA PRO A 43 -8.20 -10.16 -15.11
C PRO A 43 -9.11 -10.12 -13.87
N GLN A 44 -10.41 -9.86 -14.05
CA GLN A 44 -11.35 -9.71 -12.93
C GLN A 44 -11.36 -10.94 -12.01
N ASN A 45 -11.34 -12.16 -12.57
CA ASN A 45 -11.32 -13.38 -11.78
C ASN A 45 -10.08 -13.49 -10.88
N VAL A 46 -8.94 -12.94 -11.29
CA VAL A 46 -7.71 -12.91 -10.48
C VAL A 46 -7.85 -11.88 -9.37
N VAL A 47 -8.41 -10.71 -9.67
CA VAL A 47 -8.69 -9.68 -8.66
C VAL A 47 -9.66 -10.19 -7.59
N ASP A 48 -10.74 -10.86 -8.01
CA ASP A 48 -11.73 -11.43 -7.10
C ASP A 48 -11.10 -12.49 -6.19
N GLN A 49 -10.23 -13.35 -6.72
CA GLN A 49 -9.48 -14.33 -5.95
C GLN A 49 -8.54 -13.66 -4.93
N LEU A 50 -7.79 -12.63 -5.33
CA LEU A 50 -6.91 -11.88 -4.42
C LEU A 50 -7.71 -11.25 -3.27
N ILE A 51 -8.88 -10.68 -3.56
CA ILE A 51 -9.75 -10.09 -2.54
C ILE A 51 -10.30 -11.17 -1.61
N ALA A 52 -10.87 -12.25 -2.16
CA ALA A 52 -11.46 -13.35 -1.39
C ALA A 52 -10.45 -14.02 -0.46
N ASN A 53 -9.19 -14.13 -0.90
CA ASN A 53 -8.10 -14.71 -0.11
C ASN A 53 -7.49 -13.72 0.89
N GLY A 54 -7.92 -12.46 0.91
CA GLY A 54 -7.32 -11.42 1.76
C GLY A 54 -5.89 -11.07 1.34
N GLN A 55 -5.53 -11.25 0.08
CA GLN A 55 -4.19 -10.96 -0.46
C GLN A 55 -4.02 -9.52 -0.92
N VAL A 56 -5.07 -8.71 -0.96
CA VAL A 56 -4.95 -7.26 -1.17
C VAL A 56 -4.45 -6.63 0.13
N ALA A 57 -3.16 -6.30 0.17
CA ALA A 57 -2.47 -5.83 1.37
C ALA A 57 -2.80 -4.36 1.66
N THR A 58 -2.65 -3.52 0.64
CA THR A 58 -2.76 -2.06 0.75
C THR A 58 -3.48 -1.48 -0.46
N GLN A 59 -4.23 -0.42 -0.23
CA GLN A 59 -4.99 0.28 -1.27
C GLN A 59 -4.69 1.78 -1.26
N TYR A 60 -4.65 2.40 -2.44
CA TYR A 60 -4.70 3.84 -2.59
C TYR A 60 -6.05 4.37 -2.13
N VAL A 61 -6.04 5.46 -1.37
CA VAL A 61 -7.28 6.02 -0.82
C VAL A 61 -7.43 7.50 -1.13
N SER A 62 -8.66 7.99 -1.03
CA SER A 62 -8.91 9.42 -1.04
C SER A 62 -8.29 10.05 0.20
N PRO A 63 -7.47 11.11 0.07
CA PRO A 63 -6.90 11.80 1.22
C PRO A 63 -7.97 12.51 2.08
N LEU A 64 -9.18 12.72 1.54
CA LEU A 64 -10.29 13.36 2.25
C LEU A 64 -11.10 12.37 3.10
N THR A 65 -11.28 11.13 2.62
CA THR A 65 -12.20 10.17 3.25
C THR A 65 -11.51 8.94 3.82
N GLY A 66 -10.26 8.66 3.42
CA GLY A 66 -9.56 7.42 3.76
C GLY A 66 -10.14 6.16 3.09
N ALA A 67 -11.14 6.31 2.21
CA ALA A 67 -11.74 5.20 1.48
C ALA A 67 -10.98 4.91 0.17
N PRO A 68 -10.88 3.63 -0.27
CA PRO A 68 -10.32 3.27 -1.56
C PRO A 68 -10.93 4.09 -2.69
N THR A 69 -10.10 4.58 -3.61
CA THR A 69 -10.56 5.47 -4.68
C THR A 69 -9.94 5.14 -6.02
N MET A 70 -10.71 5.37 -7.09
CA MET A 70 -10.23 5.34 -8.46
C MET A 70 -9.89 6.75 -9.00
N ASP A 71 -10.13 7.79 -8.20
CA ASP A 71 -9.77 9.16 -8.55
C ASP A 71 -8.23 9.34 -8.60
N MET A 72 -7.73 10.05 -9.61
CA MET A 72 -6.29 10.21 -9.84
C MET A 72 -5.56 10.98 -8.73
N VAL A 73 -6.26 11.75 -7.89
CA VAL A 73 -5.66 12.43 -6.74
C VAL A 73 -5.22 11.41 -5.68
N GLY A 74 -6.03 10.38 -5.42
CA GLY A 74 -5.69 9.31 -4.48
C GLY A 74 -4.94 8.14 -5.13
N ASN A 75 -5.37 7.72 -6.32
CA ASN A 75 -4.84 6.60 -7.09
C ASN A 75 -4.08 7.10 -8.35
N PRO A 76 -2.80 7.48 -8.20
CA PRO A 76 -2.02 8.20 -9.23
C PRO A 76 -1.75 7.40 -10.51
N ASN A 77 -1.80 6.06 -10.42
CA ASN A 77 -1.45 5.17 -11.52
C ASN A 77 -2.68 4.45 -12.10
N GLY A 78 -3.87 4.66 -11.52
CA GLY A 78 -5.12 4.05 -12.00
C GLY A 78 -5.16 2.53 -11.81
N SER A 79 -4.53 2.03 -10.75
CA SER A 79 -4.53 0.61 -10.40
C SER A 79 -5.95 0.13 -10.12
N VAL A 80 -6.32 -1.04 -10.67
CA VAL A 80 -7.67 -1.60 -10.51
C VAL A 80 -7.98 -1.86 -9.03
N HIS A 81 -9.22 -1.60 -8.61
CA HIS A 81 -9.64 -1.71 -7.20
C HIS A 81 -8.77 -0.92 -6.20
N ALA A 82 -8.09 0.12 -6.70
CA ALA A 82 -7.11 0.90 -5.97
C ALA A 82 -5.98 0.06 -5.35
N ILE A 83 -5.70 -1.14 -5.88
CA ILE A 83 -4.68 -2.05 -5.35
C ILE A 83 -3.31 -1.39 -5.46
N GLU A 84 -2.59 -1.34 -4.34
CA GLU A 84 -1.25 -0.76 -4.27
C GLU A 84 -0.19 -1.81 -3.88
N GLY A 85 -0.58 -2.80 -3.08
CA GLY A 85 0.27 -3.93 -2.73
C GLY A 85 -0.54 -5.20 -2.50
N ILE A 86 0.12 -6.34 -2.71
CA ILE A 86 -0.46 -7.69 -2.57
C ILE A 86 0.50 -8.65 -1.86
N PHE A 87 -0.05 -9.67 -1.23
CA PHE A 87 0.70 -10.77 -0.65
C PHE A 87 0.75 -12.00 -1.58
N SER A 88 1.80 -12.81 -1.45
CA SER A 88 1.77 -14.20 -1.94
C SER A 88 0.66 -15.01 -1.25
N PRO A 89 0.22 -16.15 -1.82
CA PRO A 89 -0.81 -16.99 -1.21
C PRO A 89 -0.49 -17.46 0.22
N ASP A 90 0.79 -17.64 0.54
CA ASP A 90 1.26 -18.02 1.88
C ASP A 90 1.57 -16.81 2.79
N GLY A 91 1.35 -15.58 2.30
CA GLY A 91 1.56 -14.33 3.02
C GLY A 91 3.03 -13.92 3.19
N ARG A 92 4.01 -14.74 2.82
CA ARG A 92 5.43 -14.52 3.13
C ARG A 92 6.12 -13.51 2.22
N VAL A 93 5.61 -13.29 1.02
CA VAL A 93 6.10 -12.28 0.09
C VAL A 93 5.11 -11.12 0.05
N PHE A 94 5.61 -9.90 0.25
CA PHE A 94 4.82 -8.68 0.11
C PHE A 94 5.34 -7.85 -1.07
N GLY A 95 4.53 -7.76 -2.13
CA GLY A 95 4.77 -6.86 -3.25
C GLY A 95 4.03 -5.54 -3.04
N LYS A 96 4.76 -4.42 -3.12
CA LYS A 96 4.22 -3.07 -2.91
C LYS A 96 4.88 -2.09 -3.87
N MET A 97 4.13 -1.07 -4.31
CA MET A 97 4.63 -0.03 -5.21
C MET A 97 5.18 1.20 -4.48
N GLY A 98 4.59 1.54 -3.33
CA GLY A 98 5.00 2.64 -2.47
C GLY A 98 6.23 2.30 -1.64
N HIS A 99 7.02 3.34 -1.35
CA HIS A 99 8.32 3.24 -0.72
C HIS A 99 8.22 3.51 0.79
N SER A 100 7.86 2.49 1.57
CA SER A 100 7.80 2.59 3.04
C SER A 100 9.18 2.79 3.69
N GLU A 101 10.25 2.49 2.96
CA GLU A 101 11.64 2.74 3.35
C GLU A 101 12.06 4.21 3.21
N ARG A 102 11.38 5.00 2.36
CA ARG A 102 11.68 6.43 2.16
C ARG A 102 11.09 7.30 3.26
N ARG A 103 11.43 6.98 4.51
CA ARG A 103 11.04 7.70 5.73
C ARG A 103 12.25 7.95 6.63
N GLY A 104 12.16 8.93 7.52
CA GLY A 104 13.16 9.25 8.52
C GLY A 104 12.86 10.58 9.21
N ASP A 105 13.56 10.88 10.30
CA ASP A 105 13.29 12.03 11.18
C ASP A 105 13.27 13.39 10.47
N HIS A 106 13.99 13.49 9.35
CA HIS A 106 14.11 14.71 8.55
C HIS A 106 13.61 14.55 7.11
N VAL A 107 12.83 13.50 6.83
CA VAL A 107 12.32 13.20 5.48
C VAL A 107 10.84 13.56 5.39
N GLY A 108 10.47 14.39 4.41
CA GLY A 108 9.06 14.75 4.16
C GLY A 108 8.40 15.46 5.36
N VAL A 109 9.17 16.27 6.10
CA VAL A 109 8.74 16.95 7.33
C VAL A 109 7.55 17.90 7.12
N ASN A 110 7.42 18.45 5.91
CA ASN A 110 6.31 19.32 5.50
C ASN A 110 5.11 18.55 4.93
N ILE A 111 5.16 17.22 4.87
CA ILE A 111 4.07 16.37 4.38
C ILE A 111 3.30 15.81 5.58
N VAL A 112 2.01 16.08 5.63
CA VAL A 112 1.11 15.62 6.67
C VAL A 112 0.83 14.11 6.59
N GLY A 113 0.33 13.56 7.70
CA GLY A 113 -0.01 12.14 7.84
C GLY A 113 1.15 11.28 8.32
N ASP A 114 0.79 10.09 8.79
CA ASP A 114 1.73 9.13 9.35
C ASP A 114 2.57 8.49 8.25
N LYS A 115 3.89 8.66 8.31
CA LYS A 115 4.83 8.08 7.34
C LYS A 115 5.42 6.74 7.82
N TRP A 116 5.05 6.29 9.02
CA TRP A 116 5.55 5.05 9.59
C TRP A 116 4.60 3.89 9.31
N GLN A 117 4.97 3.06 8.34
CA GLN A 117 4.35 1.75 8.17
C GLN A 117 5.29 0.68 8.76
N PRO A 118 4.88 -0.07 9.80
CA PRO A 118 5.78 -0.93 10.59
C PRO A 118 6.08 -2.29 9.92
N ILE A 119 6.26 -2.31 8.60
CA ILE A 119 6.44 -3.57 7.84
C ILE A 119 7.80 -4.23 8.09
N PHE A 120 8.86 -3.43 8.31
CA PHE A 120 10.20 -3.97 8.57
C PHE A 120 10.30 -4.56 9.97
N GLU A 121 9.72 -3.87 10.96
CA GLU A 121 9.62 -4.36 12.32
C GLU A 121 8.73 -5.61 12.42
N SER A 122 7.65 -5.68 11.63
CA SER A 122 6.80 -6.87 11.53
C SER A 122 7.53 -8.04 10.88
N GLY A 123 8.22 -7.80 9.76
CA GLY A 123 9.03 -8.82 9.09
C GLY A 123 10.14 -9.38 9.98
N ALA A 124 10.81 -8.52 10.77
CA ALA A 124 11.81 -8.96 11.74
C ALA A 124 11.19 -9.74 12.92
N LEU A 125 9.99 -9.37 13.37
CA LEU A 125 9.29 -10.05 14.46
C LEU A 125 8.89 -11.48 14.09
N TYR A 126 8.55 -11.74 12.82
CA TYR A 126 8.14 -13.07 12.35
C TYR A 126 9.17 -14.18 12.60
N PHE A 127 10.47 -13.84 12.66
CA PHE A 127 11.55 -14.81 12.86
C PHE A 127 11.97 -14.97 14.33
N LYS A 128 11.29 -14.30 15.26
CA LYS A 128 11.51 -14.45 16.71
C LYS A 128 10.53 -15.43 17.31
#